data_AF-A0A915AH77-F1
#
_entry.id   AF-A0A915AH77-F1
#
_cell.length_a   1.000
_cell.length_b   1.000
_cell.length_c   1.000
_cell.angle_alpha   90.00
_cell.angle_beta   90.00
_cell.angle_gamma   90.00
#
_symmetry.space_group_name_H-M   'P 1'
#
loop_
_entity.id
_entity.type
_entity.pdbx_description
1 polymer ?
#
loop_
_entity_poly.entity_id
_entity_poly.type
_entity_poly.pdbx_seq_one_letter_code
_entity_poly.pdbx_strand_id
1 'polypeptide(L)'
;MLTRSTMKLPDSTIFVWHDAPLKGRRVDNDGSELSTSVGRVPLDISILLTYEQAEEPSSYVIAMRRRSDDKYVNTLQRLRVKLSYGSKKKRKGAVVGDADLVPLEVMGVDNSKLHLWTNEDVFYNSEVSSLQIGTKPYRLVRDAADCSSLAIALKPIVGCPLMASYDMRSGPEISSEPTFHWYVGPQSLSAVQPTEVNDTDGSRSFVLNGWEWRHKGRTFMPEERDIGRRVCVLIDLGPDTIRRCAISAELISDRPGEPYLFERRQNDYCTDWQKDGFRVMSYNILAALYLNLEQGQEDLFFPYCPKEYQEYIYRYPVLMREIPGYKADLVFLQEVDDRFQMRYLPALMREHGYEVCFKRKAVAVNEGLMICFRTEHFKLMEIYDMWLTDLLDLEKFPENEDVVRLLERDEETRTLFTTRPTVIQLISLETQSASGEKATVLAANTHLYFDPRHEHIKTLQSVLCARYIARISDKLCDQQPRARLYRLFAGDFNSTPSGGVYELLSQGVISEQHECWKSGATIGRVRLGTAFKKGGENITFWSLANDPEVTNYTRFTREDGTEGGFEGCLDYLWGSENIRVNFVIPMPSDKLVLKYTALPSKIAPSDHMPIICNVVFD
;
A
#
# COMPACT_ATOMS: atom_id res chain seq x y z
N MET A 1 1.34 -30.67 0.56
CA MET A 1 1.62 -29.23 0.77
C MET A 1 2.91 -28.90 0.05
N LEU A 2 2.83 -28.32 -1.14
CA LEU A 2 4.02 -27.84 -1.86
C LEU A 2 4.60 -26.72 -0.98
N THR A 3 5.81 -26.87 -0.48
CA THR A 3 6.53 -25.82 0.24
C THR A 3 6.83 -24.70 -0.76
N ARG A 4 5.88 -23.76 -0.88
CA ARG A 4 5.92 -22.64 -1.84
C ARG A 4 6.96 -21.59 -1.50
N SER A 5 7.52 -21.65 -0.28
CA SER A 5 8.67 -20.86 0.14
C SER A 5 9.77 -21.78 0.66
N THR A 6 11.02 -21.46 0.31
CA THR A 6 12.20 -22.15 0.84
C THR A 6 13.12 -21.16 1.53
N MET A 7 13.75 -21.62 2.61
CA MET A 7 14.66 -20.86 3.44
C MET A 7 16.00 -21.60 3.44
N LYS A 8 17.08 -20.91 3.06
CA LYS A 8 18.44 -21.47 3.08
C LYS A 8 19.37 -20.58 3.89
N LEU A 9 19.94 -21.15 4.95
CA LEU A 9 20.94 -20.49 5.77
C LEU A 9 22.34 -20.64 5.12
N PRO A 10 23.25 -19.69 5.31
CA PRO A 10 24.67 -19.93 5.09
C PRO A 10 25.16 -21.12 5.90
N ASP A 11 26.07 -21.91 5.30
CA ASP A 11 26.68 -23.05 5.97
C ASP A 11 27.43 -22.60 7.22
N SER A 12 27.46 -23.46 8.24
CA SER A 12 28.21 -23.23 9.49
C SER A 12 27.94 -21.87 10.13
N THR A 13 26.68 -21.42 10.13
CA THR A 13 26.30 -20.11 10.70
C THR A 13 25.18 -20.27 11.72
N ILE A 14 25.30 -19.57 12.84
CA ILE A 14 24.27 -19.43 13.87
C ILE A 14 23.81 -17.99 13.87
N PHE A 15 22.55 -17.78 13.54
CA PHE A 15 21.91 -16.49 13.64
C PHE A 15 21.34 -16.30 15.03
N VAL A 16 21.55 -15.10 15.57
CA VAL A 16 20.92 -14.65 16.82
C VAL A 16 20.28 -13.29 16.63
N TRP A 17 19.10 -13.10 17.21
CA TRP A 17 18.41 -11.81 17.23
C TRP A 17 17.89 -11.48 18.61
N HIS A 18 17.96 -10.21 18.99
CA HIS A 18 17.13 -9.67 20.06
C HIS A 18 15.70 -9.56 19.55
N ASP A 19 14.78 -10.29 20.17
CA ASP A 19 13.36 -10.17 19.90
C ASP A 19 12.81 -8.96 20.66
N ALA A 20 12.17 -8.04 19.94
CA ALA A 20 11.46 -6.93 20.57
C ALA A 20 10.39 -7.45 21.55
N PRO A 21 10.15 -6.78 22.70
CA PRO A 21 9.04 -7.11 23.56
C PRO A 21 7.77 -7.00 22.73
N LEU A 22 6.93 -8.04 22.72
CA LEU A 22 5.60 -7.93 22.13
C LEU A 22 4.90 -6.75 22.83
N LYS A 23 4.58 -5.68 22.09
CA LYS A 23 3.65 -4.66 22.60
C LYS A 23 2.36 -5.40 22.89
N GLY A 24 2.08 -5.66 24.17
CA GLY A 24 0.81 -6.25 24.57
C GLY A 24 -0.31 -5.34 24.09
N ARG A 25 -1.26 -5.87 23.32
CA ARG A 25 -2.57 -5.24 23.17
C ARG A 25 -3.24 -5.29 24.54
N ARG A 26 -3.17 -4.20 25.30
CA ARG A 26 -4.20 -3.82 26.27
C ARG A 26 -4.72 -2.46 25.85
N VAL A 27 -5.96 -2.46 25.37
CA VAL A 27 -6.80 -1.27 25.36
C VAL A 27 -7.46 -1.28 26.74
N ASP A 28 -7.05 -0.37 27.60
CA ASP A 28 -7.84 0.00 28.77
C ASP A 28 -8.47 1.36 28.48
N ASN A 29 -9.80 1.44 28.62
CA ASN A 29 -10.61 2.64 28.48
C ASN A 29 -10.35 3.58 29.66
N ASP A 30 -9.25 4.33 29.65
CA ASP A 30 -9.23 5.68 30.22
C ASP A 30 -7.93 6.40 29.85
N GLY A 31 -8.05 7.56 29.22
CA GLY A 31 -6.94 8.33 28.65
C GLY A 31 -6.04 8.99 29.70
N SER A 32 -5.20 8.21 30.38
CA SER A 32 -4.09 8.74 31.18
C SER A 32 -2.77 8.03 30.87
N GLU A 33 -1.81 8.78 30.30
CA GLU A 33 -0.42 8.33 30.17
C GLU A 33 0.28 8.38 31.53
N LEU A 34 0.55 7.22 32.12
CA LEU A 34 1.47 7.07 33.25
C LEU A 34 2.83 6.58 32.75
N SER A 35 3.75 7.53 32.58
CA SER A 35 5.19 7.28 32.56
C SER A 35 5.61 6.70 33.92
N THR A 36 5.85 5.39 33.98
CA THR A 36 6.63 4.76 35.07
C THR A 36 7.91 4.16 34.49
N SER A 37 9.03 4.81 34.81
CA SER A 37 10.38 4.36 34.47
C SER A 37 11.00 3.60 35.65
N VAL A 38 10.78 2.28 35.77
CA VAL A 38 11.68 1.34 36.48
C VAL A 38 11.50 -0.08 35.91
N GLY A 39 12.56 -0.64 35.30
CA GLY A 39 12.70 -2.06 34.94
C GLY A 39 12.39 -2.43 33.47
N ARG A 40 13.33 -2.23 32.55
CA ARG A 40 13.22 -2.80 31.19
C ARG A 40 13.31 -4.34 31.27
N VAL A 41 12.26 -5.00 30.79
CA VAL A 41 12.06 -6.46 30.72
C VAL A 41 13.16 -7.12 29.89
N PRO A 42 13.63 -8.35 30.24
CA PRO A 42 14.59 -9.09 29.42
C PRO A 42 14.04 -9.32 28.00
N LEU A 43 14.87 -9.01 27.00
CA LEU A 43 14.62 -9.33 25.59
C LEU A 43 14.77 -10.85 25.43
N ASP A 44 13.93 -11.48 24.61
CA ASP A 44 14.24 -12.86 24.21
C ASP A 44 15.33 -12.83 23.13
N ILE A 45 16.16 -13.87 23.09
CA ILE A 45 17.12 -14.14 22.02
C ILE A 45 16.57 -15.30 21.19
N SER A 46 16.29 -15.02 19.92
CA SER A 46 16.02 -16.03 18.89
C SER A 46 17.34 -16.61 18.39
N ILE A 47 17.44 -17.93 18.28
CA ILE A 47 18.64 -18.66 17.80
C ILE A 47 18.22 -19.56 16.65
N LEU A 48 18.92 -19.47 15.51
CA LEU A 48 18.62 -20.26 14.31
C LEU A 48 19.91 -20.77 13.64
N LEU A 49 19.95 -22.06 13.33
CA LEU A 49 21.02 -22.68 12.53
C LEU A 49 20.51 -23.90 11.76
N THR A 50 21.25 -24.31 10.73
CA THR A 50 21.11 -25.62 10.09
C THR A 50 22.20 -26.55 10.59
N TYR A 51 21.86 -27.81 10.85
CA TYR A 51 22.81 -28.82 11.30
C TYR A 51 22.63 -30.12 10.51
N GLU A 52 23.75 -30.73 10.13
CA GLU A 52 23.81 -32.03 9.47
C GLU A 52 24.34 -33.06 10.47
N GLN A 53 23.54 -34.11 10.72
CA GLN A 53 23.98 -35.21 11.57
C GLN A 53 24.83 -36.18 10.75
N ALA A 54 25.92 -36.69 11.34
CA ALA A 54 26.88 -37.56 10.62
C ALA A 54 26.25 -38.84 10.02
N GLU A 55 25.14 -39.31 10.59
CA GLU A 55 24.44 -40.55 10.18
C GLU A 55 23.21 -40.31 9.30
N GLU A 56 22.82 -39.05 9.02
CA GLU A 56 21.65 -38.74 8.19
C GLU A 56 22.01 -37.85 6.99
N PRO A 57 21.50 -38.15 5.79
CA PRO A 57 21.86 -37.42 4.57
C PRO A 57 21.21 -36.04 4.44
N SER A 58 20.38 -35.60 5.38
CA SER A 58 19.64 -34.33 5.29
C SER A 58 19.92 -33.40 6.46
N SER A 59 20.31 -32.16 6.17
CA SER A 59 20.37 -31.07 7.15
C SER A 59 18.98 -30.76 7.72
N TYR A 60 18.90 -30.43 9.00
CA TYR A 60 17.67 -29.93 9.62
C TYR A 60 17.87 -28.59 10.33
N VAL A 61 16.78 -27.85 10.48
CA VAL A 61 16.77 -26.51 11.09
C VAL A 61 16.58 -26.63 12.60
N ILE A 62 17.46 -25.97 13.36
CA ILE A 62 17.33 -25.78 14.80
C ILE A 62 16.92 -24.34 15.04
N ALA A 63 15.69 -24.16 15.54
CA ALA A 63 15.17 -22.87 15.99
C ALA A 63 14.89 -22.91 17.50
N MET A 64 15.26 -21.85 18.21
CA MET A 64 14.96 -21.68 19.63
C MET A 64 14.72 -20.22 19.97
N ARG A 65 13.96 -19.99 21.05
CA ARG A 65 13.79 -18.67 21.67
C ARG A 65 14.07 -18.81 23.16
N ARG A 66 14.95 -17.99 23.69
CA ARG A 66 15.44 -18.06 25.09
C ARG A 66 15.46 -16.67 25.69
N ARG A 67 15.17 -16.53 26.98
CA ARG A 67 15.34 -15.23 27.64
C ARG A 67 16.80 -14.81 27.62
N SER A 68 17.09 -13.53 27.39
CA SER A 68 18.46 -13.02 27.40
C SER A 68 19.15 -13.21 28.77
N ASP A 69 18.40 -13.07 29.86
CA ASP A 69 18.88 -13.16 31.25
C ASP A 69 18.96 -14.58 31.82
N ASP A 70 18.44 -15.58 31.11
CA ASP A 70 18.59 -17.00 31.47
C ASP A 70 20.07 -17.41 31.43
N LYS A 71 20.52 -18.23 32.38
CA LYS A 71 21.87 -18.82 32.35
C LYS A 71 22.12 -19.62 31.07
N TYR A 72 23.25 -19.37 30.40
CA TYR A 72 23.61 -19.99 29.13
C TYR A 72 23.70 -21.51 29.22
N VAL A 73 24.14 -22.07 30.36
CA VAL A 73 24.20 -23.53 30.57
C VAL A 73 22.86 -24.23 30.32
N ASN A 74 21.74 -23.56 30.59
CA ASN A 74 20.41 -24.08 30.30
C ASN A 74 20.08 -24.07 28.80
N THR A 75 20.68 -23.15 28.04
CA THR A 75 20.57 -23.07 26.58
C THR A 75 21.53 -24.05 25.91
N LEU A 76 22.77 -24.14 26.39
CA LEU A 76 23.78 -25.11 25.99
C LEU A 76 23.22 -26.53 26.04
N GLN A 77 22.65 -26.94 27.18
CA GLN A 77 22.09 -28.29 27.32
C GLN A 77 20.96 -28.56 26.32
N ARG A 78 20.10 -27.57 26.07
CA ARG A 78 19.02 -27.71 25.09
C ARG A 78 19.53 -27.76 23.65
N LEU A 79 20.54 -26.96 23.30
CA LEU A 79 21.20 -27.02 21.99
C LEU A 79 21.79 -28.40 21.76
N ARG A 80 22.58 -28.91 22.70
CA ARG A 80 23.21 -30.24 22.61
C ARG A 80 22.17 -31.34 22.42
N VAL A 81 21.06 -31.30 23.15
CA VAL A 81 19.95 -32.24 22.96
C VAL A 81 19.33 -32.10 21.57
N LYS A 82 19.03 -30.88 21.10
CA LYS A 82 18.46 -30.66 19.76
C LYS A 82 19.40 -31.11 18.64
N LEU A 83 20.71 -30.89 18.78
CA LEU A 83 21.74 -31.30 17.83
C LEU A 83 21.91 -32.82 17.75
N SER A 84 21.68 -33.52 18.86
CA SER A 84 21.88 -34.97 18.94
C SER A 84 20.67 -35.77 18.46
N TYR A 85 19.46 -35.24 18.65
CA TYR A 85 18.21 -35.97 18.37
C TYR A 85 17.33 -35.33 17.28
N GLY A 86 17.65 -34.12 16.82
CA GLY A 86 16.85 -33.40 15.84
C GLY A 86 15.38 -33.29 16.23
N SER A 87 14.48 -33.70 15.33
CA SER A 87 13.02 -33.72 15.51
C SER A 87 12.47 -35.02 16.12
N LYS A 88 13.32 -36.05 16.35
CA LYS A 88 12.85 -37.33 16.90
C LYS A 88 12.48 -37.15 18.37
N LYS A 89 11.21 -37.43 18.73
CA LYS A 89 10.77 -37.46 20.14
C LYS A 89 11.60 -38.49 20.89
N LYS A 90 12.25 -38.06 21.97
CA LYS A 90 12.91 -38.93 22.94
C LYS A 90 11.98 -40.11 23.29
N ARG A 91 12.46 -41.35 23.18
CA ARG A 91 11.72 -42.51 23.73
C ARG A 91 11.54 -42.28 25.23
N LYS A 92 10.28 -42.27 25.71
CA LYS A 92 9.97 -42.12 27.14
C LYS A 92 10.78 -43.15 27.94
N GLY A 93 11.67 -42.70 28.83
CA GLY A 93 12.48 -43.57 29.71
C GLY A 93 13.96 -43.74 29.34
N ALA A 94 14.45 -43.21 28.20
CA ALA A 94 15.88 -43.27 27.90
C ALA A 94 16.70 -42.29 28.78
N VAL A 95 17.67 -42.82 29.54
CA VAL A 95 18.71 -42.02 30.20
C VAL A 95 19.69 -41.59 29.12
N VAL A 96 19.88 -40.28 28.95
CA VAL A 96 20.82 -39.72 27.98
C VAL A 96 22.07 -39.35 28.77
N GLY A 97 23.19 -40.01 28.50
CA GLY A 97 24.47 -39.65 29.11
C GLY A 97 25.04 -38.40 28.46
N ASP A 98 25.86 -37.65 29.18
CA ASP A 98 26.52 -36.45 28.65
C ASP A 98 27.46 -36.77 27.46
N ALA A 99 28.01 -37.99 27.44
CA ALA A 99 28.86 -38.50 26.36
C ALA A 99 28.09 -38.79 25.06
N ASP A 100 26.76 -38.95 25.12
CA ASP A 100 25.91 -39.23 23.95
C ASP A 100 25.46 -37.95 23.23
N LEU A 101 25.79 -36.78 23.79
CA LEU A 101 25.39 -35.49 23.28
C LEU A 101 26.50 -34.84 22.48
N VAL A 102 26.15 -34.25 21.33
CA VAL A 102 27.05 -33.44 20.50
C VAL A 102 27.78 -32.41 21.38
N PRO A 103 29.14 -32.40 21.39
CA PRO A 103 29.89 -31.45 22.20
C PRO A 103 29.75 -30.05 21.60
N LEU A 104 29.73 -29.04 22.48
CA LEU A 104 29.61 -27.64 22.10
C LEU A 104 30.51 -26.77 22.99
N GLU A 105 31.38 -25.98 22.36
CA GLU A 105 32.28 -25.05 23.04
C GLU A 105 32.11 -23.62 22.51
N VAL A 106 32.22 -22.64 23.41
CA VAL A 106 32.15 -21.21 23.08
C VAL A 106 33.56 -20.72 22.77
N MET A 107 33.82 -20.30 21.53
CA MET A 107 35.17 -19.91 21.12
C MET A 107 35.50 -18.48 21.57
N GLY A 108 36.76 -18.26 21.96
CA GLY A 108 37.27 -16.93 22.36
C GLY A 108 37.19 -16.62 23.85
N VAL A 109 36.60 -17.51 24.66
CA VAL A 109 36.39 -17.28 26.10
C VAL A 109 36.72 -18.52 26.94
N ASP A 110 36.92 -18.30 28.24
CA ASP A 110 37.13 -19.38 29.22
C ASP A 110 35.81 -20.12 29.52
N ASN A 111 35.67 -21.32 28.96
CA ASN A 111 34.44 -22.12 29.05
C ASN A 111 34.12 -22.57 30.49
N SER A 112 35.10 -22.59 31.41
CA SER A 112 34.87 -22.97 32.81
C SER A 112 33.96 -21.98 33.55
N LYS A 113 33.86 -20.74 33.06
CA LYS A 113 33.06 -19.66 33.67
C LYS A 113 31.65 -19.52 33.09
N LEU A 114 31.29 -20.31 32.06
CA LEU A 114 30.00 -20.20 31.38
C LEU A 114 28.78 -20.47 32.27
N HIS A 115 28.95 -21.18 33.38
CA HIS A 115 27.90 -21.39 34.37
C HIS A 115 27.42 -20.10 35.05
N LEU A 116 28.25 -19.05 35.03
CA LEU A 116 27.90 -17.71 35.53
C LEU A 116 27.26 -16.83 34.47
N TRP A 117 27.45 -17.15 33.18
CA TRP A 117 27.06 -16.29 32.07
C TRP A 117 25.59 -16.50 31.70
N THR A 118 24.95 -15.42 31.27
CA THR A 118 23.60 -15.42 30.68
C THR A 118 23.66 -15.68 29.18
N ASN A 119 22.51 -15.84 28.53
CA ASN A 119 22.47 -15.93 27.06
C ASN A 119 22.97 -14.63 26.41
N GLU A 120 22.68 -13.47 27.01
CA GLU A 120 23.20 -12.17 26.57
C GLU A 120 24.73 -12.16 26.59
N ASP A 121 25.32 -12.57 27.73
CA ASP A 121 26.77 -12.58 27.93
C ASP A 121 27.51 -13.52 26.95
N VAL A 122 26.83 -14.52 26.39
CA VAL A 122 27.43 -15.43 25.40
C VAL A 122 27.16 -14.97 23.97
N PHE A 123 25.89 -14.76 23.62
CA PHE A 123 25.52 -14.50 22.22
C PHE A 123 25.86 -13.09 21.78
N TYR A 124 25.93 -12.11 22.68
CA TYR A 124 26.18 -10.69 22.35
C TYR A 124 27.51 -10.14 22.88
N ASN A 125 28.36 -11.01 23.45
CA ASN A 125 29.73 -10.64 23.77
C ASN A 125 30.60 -10.58 22.50
N SER A 126 31.31 -9.46 22.33
CA SER A 126 32.18 -9.18 21.18
C SER A 126 33.37 -10.12 21.05
N GLU A 127 33.82 -10.74 22.14
CA GLU A 127 34.91 -11.73 22.13
C GLU A 127 34.46 -13.09 21.58
N VAL A 128 33.15 -13.36 21.59
CA VAL A 128 32.58 -14.61 21.08
C VAL A 128 32.21 -14.43 19.61
N SER A 129 32.98 -15.02 18.70
CA SER A 129 32.71 -14.94 17.24
C SER A 129 32.11 -16.22 16.67
N SER A 130 32.22 -17.35 17.38
CA SER A 130 31.76 -18.65 16.92
C SER A 130 31.50 -19.63 18.07
N LEU A 131 30.69 -20.65 17.78
CA LEU A 131 30.52 -21.84 18.62
C LEU A 131 31.08 -23.04 17.88
N GLN A 132 31.90 -23.84 18.54
CA GLN A 132 32.40 -25.10 18.01
C GLN A 132 31.35 -26.18 18.27
N ILE A 133 30.68 -26.70 17.23
CA ILE A 133 29.67 -27.76 17.35
C ILE A 133 30.25 -29.05 16.78
N GLY A 134 30.49 -30.04 17.64
CA GLY A 134 31.27 -31.21 17.25
C GLY A 134 32.67 -30.80 16.79
N THR A 135 33.04 -31.18 15.57
CA THR A 135 34.32 -30.81 14.96
C THR A 135 34.24 -29.59 14.03
N LYS A 136 33.04 -29.00 13.86
CA LYS A 136 32.82 -27.89 12.92
C LYS A 136 32.62 -26.56 13.66
N PRO A 137 33.35 -25.49 13.30
CA PRO A 137 33.07 -24.15 13.81
C PRO A 137 31.80 -23.59 13.16
N TYR A 138 30.96 -22.95 13.97
CA TYR A 138 29.78 -22.21 13.53
C TYR A 138 29.93 -20.75 13.89
N ARG A 139 29.99 -19.88 12.89
CA ARG A 139 30.11 -18.43 13.09
C ARG A 139 28.81 -17.84 13.64
N LEU A 140 28.92 -16.93 14.58
CA LEU A 140 27.79 -16.16 15.10
C LEU A 140 27.52 -14.94 14.21
N VAL A 141 26.28 -14.82 13.76
CA VAL A 141 25.77 -13.66 13.03
C VAL A 141 24.65 -13.05 13.87
N ARG A 142 24.82 -11.79 14.25
CA ARG A 142 23.93 -11.06 15.16
C ARG A 142 23.06 -10.10 14.38
N ASP A 143 21.78 -10.08 14.69
CA ASP A 143 20.80 -9.10 14.22
C ASP A 143 20.82 -8.89 12.70
N ALA A 144 21.16 -9.93 11.94
CA ALA A 144 21.17 -9.85 10.48
C ALA A 144 19.76 -9.57 9.95
N ALA A 145 19.67 -8.82 8.85
CA ALA A 145 18.42 -8.61 8.16
C ALA A 145 17.78 -9.97 7.80
N ASP A 146 16.53 -10.16 8.21
CA ASP A 146 15.77 -11.39 7.98
C ASP A 146 14.40 -11.06 7.39
N CYS A 147 14.12 -11.60 6.21
CA CYS A 147 12.81 -11.52 5.59
C CYS A 147 11.92 -12.59 6.21
N SER A 148 11.03 -12.25 7.13
CA SER A 148 10.20 -13.24 7.82
C SER A 148 9.17 -13.91 6.90
N SER A 149 8.69 -13.21 5.87
CA SER A 149 7.72 -13.72 4.89
C SER A 149 8.06 -13.23 3.48
N LEU A 150 7.89 -14.09 2.47
CA LEU A 150 8.04 -13.76 1.06
C LEU A 150 7.00 -14.54 0.25
N ALA A 151 6.24 -13.85 -0.61
CA ALA A 151 5.23 -14.46 -1.44
C ALA A 151 5.04 -13.73 -2.77
N ILE A 152 4.69 -14.48 -3.81
CA ILE A 152 4.13 -13.97 -5.06
C ILE A 152 2.62 -14.22 -5.02
N ALA A 153 1.88 -13.21 -4.54
CA ALA A 153 0.43 -13.31 -4.36
C ALA A 153 -0.38 -12.89 -5.60
N LEU A 154 0.19 -12.03 -6.43
CA LEU A 154 -0.46 -11.52 -7.64
C LEU A 154 -0.34 -12.51 -8.79
N LYS A 155 -1.33 -12.50 -9.69
CA LYS A 155 -1.31 -13.30 -10.91
C LYS A 155 -0.23 -12.76 -11.86
N PRO A 156 0.74 -13.56 -12.30
CA PRO A 156 1.69 -13.13 -13.32
C PRO A 156 0.97 -13.04 -14.68
N ILE A 157 0.87 -11.84 -15.24
CA ILE A 157 0.21 -11.58 -16.52
C ILE A 157 1.22 -10.95 -17.47
N VAL A 158 1.28 -11.45 -18.70
CA VAL A 158 2.19 -10.90 -19.73
C VAL A 158 1.98 -9.38 -19.88
N GLY A 159 3.07 -8.63 -19.85
CA GLY A 159 3.04 -7.18 -20.01
C GLY A 159 2.49 -6.39 -18.81
N CYS A 160 2.15 -7.04 -17.69
CA CYS A 160 1.80 -6.39 -16.42
C CYS A 160 2.91 -6.59 -15.37
N PRO A 161 3.28 -5.54 -14.61
CA PRO A 161 4.31 -5.67 -13.57
C PRO A 161 3.89 -6.66 -12.47
N LEU A 162 4.81 -7.54 -12.10
CA LEU A 162 4.70 -8.47 -10.97
C LEU A 162 5.61 -8.03 -9.84
N MET A 163 5.12 -8.09 -8.60
CA MET A 163 5.89 -7.78 -7.40
C MET A 163 5.69 -8.84 -6.33
N ALA A 164 6.74 -9.09 -5.54
CA ALA A 164 6.67 -9.94 -4.37
C ALA A 164 6.30 -9.14 -3.12
N SER A 165 5.36 -9.66 -2.34
CA SER A 165 5.08 -9.16 -0.99
C SER A 165 6.06 -9.79 0.00
N TYR A 166 6.61 -8.99 0.90
CA TYR A 166 7.52 -9.49 1.94
C TYR A 166 7.35 -8.74 3.26
N ASP A 167 7.73 -9.39 4.35
CA ASP A 167 7.82 -8.81 5.69
C ASP A 167 9.23 -8.97 6.24
N MET A 168 9.78 -7.92 6.86
CA MET A 168 11.04 -8.01 7.58
C MET A 168 10.79 -8.37 9.05
N ARG A 169 11.68 -9.16 9.65
CA ARG A 169 11.70 -9.36 11.10
C ARG A 169 11.92 -8.00 11.76
N SER A 170 11.22 -7.73 12.86
CA SER A 170 11.46 -6.54 13.68
C SER A 170 12.90 -6.55 14.21
N GLY A 171 13.67 -5.50 13.94
CA GLY A 171 15.10 -5.42 14.23
C GLY A 171 15.67 -4.06 13.80
N PRO A 172 17.01 -3.88 13.83
CA PRO A 172 17.63 -2.63 13.37
C PRO A 172 17.25 -2.34 11.91
N GLU A 173 17.12 -1.05 11.57
CA GLU A 173 16.83 -0.60 10.21
C GLU A 173 17.88 -1.18 9.24
N ILE A 174 17.41 -1.74 8.13
CA ILE A 174 18.29 -2.24 7.08
C ILE A 174 18.83 -1.01 6.36
N SER A 175 20.16 -0.96 6.18
CA SER A 175 20.84 0.17 5.56
C SER A 175 20.57 0.36 4.07
N SER A 176 19.90 -0.60 3.41
CA SER A 176 19.59 -0.59 1.98
C SER A 176 18.31 -1.36 1.66
N GLU A 177 17.64 -1.00 0.57
CA GLU A 177 16.47 -1.74 0.10
C GLU A 177 16.85 -3.16 -0.36
N PRO A 178 16.00 -4.17 -0.10
CA PRO A 178 16.21 -5.52 -0.58
C PRO A 178 16.31 -5.59 -2.11
N THR A 179 17.21 -6.43 -2.60
CA THR A 179 17.31 -6.76 -4.02
C THR A 179 16.48 -8.01 -4.32
N PHE A 180 15.84 -8.06 -5.49
CA PHE A 180 15.02 -9.21 -5.91
C PHE A 180 15.58 -9.80 -7.20
N HIS A 181 15.73 -11.12 -7.22
CA HIS A 181 16.17 -11.88 -8.39
C HIS A 181 15.03 -12.76 -8.87
N TRP A 182 14.65 -12.59 -10.13
CA TRP A 182 13.49 -13.23 -10.74
C TRP A 182 13.91 -14.32 -11.72
N TYR A 183 13.18 -15.43 -11.67
CA TYR A 183 13.43 -16.61 -12.47
C TYR A 183 12.12 -17.17 -13.02
N VAL A 184 12.19 -17.85 -14.15
CA VAL A 184 11.05 -18.53 -14.78
C VAL A 184 11.38 -20.00 -14.99
N GLY A 185 10.46 -20.90 -14.65
CA GLY A 185 10.67 -22.35 -14.66
C GLY A 185 9.46 -23.13 -15.19
N PRO A 186 9.64 -24.37 -15.65
CA PRO A 186 8.53 -25.24 -16.06
C PRO A 186 7.44 -25.36 -14.99
N GLN A 187 6.19 -25.58 -15.41
CA GLN A 187 5.05 -25.78 -14.50
C GLN A 187 5.26 -26.90 -13.48
N SER A 188 6.05 -27.92 -13.83
CA SER A 188 6.36 -29.07 -12.97
C SER A 188 7.28 -28.72 -11.79
N LEU A 189 7.95 -27.57 -11.80
CA LEU A 189 8.82 -27.18 -10.69
C LEU A 189 8.02 -26.64 -9.52
N SER A 190 8.23 -27.26 -8.36
CA SER A 190 7.60 -26.88 -7.10
C SER A 190 8.58 -26.74 -5.93
N ALA A 191 9.87 -26.89 -6.21
CA ALA A 191 10.95 -26.78 -5.25
C ALA A 191 12.02 -25.85 -5.81
N VAL A 192 12.67 -25.13 -4.89
CA VAL A 192 13.73 -24.20 -5.22
C VAL A 192 14.81 -24.25 -4.13
N GLN A 193 16.04 -24.43 -4.57
CA GLN A 193 17.23 -24.47 -3.73
C GLN A 193 18.27 -23.51 -4.33
N PRO A 194 18.41 -22.30 -3.79
CA PRO A 194 19.35 -21.33 -4.34
C PRO A 194 20.79 -21.72 -3.99
N THR A 195 21.69 -21.60 -4.96
CA THR A 195 23.14 -21.69 -4.76
C THR A 195 23.75 -20.36 -5.14
N GLU A 196 24.45 -19.74 -4.20
CA GLU A 196 25.16 -18.49 -4.47
C GLU A 196 26.42 -18.79 -5.27
N VAL A 197 26.67 -17.99 -6.29
CA VAL A 197 27.87 -18.04 -7.11
C VAL A 197 28.62 -16.74 -6.88
N ASN A 198 29.91 -16.87 -6.54
CA ASN A 198 30.77 -15.71 -6.34
C ASN A 198 31.16 -15.16 -7.71
N ASP A 199 30.67 -13.97 -8.03
CA ASP A 199 31.05 -13.29 -9.26
C ASP A 199 32.36 -12.51 -9.08
N THR A 200 33.08 -12.32 -10.17
CA THR A 200 34.44 -11.73 -10.15
C THR A 200 34.46 -10.23 -9.86
N ASP A 201 33.31 -9.55 -10.00
CA ASP A 201 33.11 -8.13 -9.79
C ASP A 201 32.57 -7.78 -8.39
N GLY A 202 32.37 -8.78 -7.52
CA GLY A 202 31.77 -8.62 -6.19
C GLY A 202 30.25 -8.54 -6.20
N SER A 203 29.60 -8.68 -7.35
CA SER A 203 28.15 -8.83 -7.44
C SER A 203 27.73 -10.24 -7.02
N ARG A 204 26.57 -10.33 -6.36
CA ARG A 204 26.00 -11.61 -5.92
C ARG A 204 25.07 -12.15 -6.99
N SER A 205 25.31 -13.39 -7.42
CA SER A 205 24.44 -14.11 -8.34
C SER A 205 24.00 -15.44 -7.73
N PHE A 206 22.83 -15.92 -8.17
CA PHE A 206 22.24 -17.13 -7.61
C PHE A 206 21.79 -18.06 -8.74
N VAL A 207 22.14 -19.34 -8.61
CA VAL A 207 21.72 -20.40 -9.52
C VAL A 207 20.66 -21.24 -8.85
N LEU A 208 19.55 -21.43 -9.55
CA LEU A 208 18.41 -22.21 -9.11
C LEU A 208 18.22 -23.36 -10.13
N ASN A 209 18.44 -24.60 -9.70
CA ASN A 209 18.40 -25.74 -10.62
C ASN A 209 17.02 -25.87 -11.32
N GLY A 210 17.01 -25.91 -12.65
CA GLY A 210 15.79 -25.96 -13.47
C GLY A 210 15.09 -24.60 -13.69
N TRP A 211 15.57 -23.53 -13.07
CA TRP A 211 15.03 -22.18 -13.19
C TRP A 211 15.93 -21.31 -14.07
N GLU A 212 15.32 -20.57 -15.00
CA GLU A 212 16.01 -19.64 -15.90
C GLU A 212 16.03 -18.25 -15.26
N TRP A 213 17.21 -17.66 -15.08
CA TRP A 213 17.33 -16.27 -14.58
C TRP A 213 16.78 -15.27 -15.59
N ARG A 214 16.05 -14.25 -15.12
CA ARG A 214 15.37 -13.28 -15.99
C ARG A 214 15.62 -11.83 -15.66
N HIS A 215 15.60 -11.45 -14.38
CA HIS A 215 15.65 -10.05 -14.01
C HIS A 215 16.19 -9.84 -12.59
N LYS A 216 16.75 -8.65 -12.37
CA LYS A 216 17.16 -8.15 -11.06
C LYS A 216 16.51 -6.77 -10.85
N GLY A 217 15.60 -6.66 -9.88
CA GLY A 217 14.81 -5.45 -9.62
C GLY A 217 13.52 -5.74 -8.85
N ARG A 218 12.90 -4.72 -8.25
CA ARG A 218 11.71 -4.90 -7.38
C ARG A 218 10.51 -5.47 -8.16
N THR A 219 10.40 -5.10 -9.42
CA THR A 219 9.35 -5.48 -10.36
C THR A 219 9.87 -6.46 -11.41
N PHE A 220 9.02 -7.39 -11.86
CA PHE A 220 9.30 -8.29 -12.97
C PHE A 220 8.18 -8.24 -13.99
N MET A 221 8.52 -8.21 -15.27
CA MET A 221 7.55 -8.15 -16.37
C MET A 221 7.55 -9.48 -17.12
N PRO A 222 6.51 -10.34 -16.98
CA PRO A 222 6.41 -11.57 -17.75
C PRO A 222 6.25 -11.30 -19.25
N GLU A 223 6.85 -12.16 -20.08
CA GLU A 223 6.82 -12.06 -21.54
C GLU A 223 5.99 -13.19 -22.17
N GLU A 224 5.60 -13.06 -23.45
CA GLU A 224 4.79 -14.06 -24.15
C GLU A 224 5.43 -15.46 -24.15
N ARG A 225 6.77 -15.54 -24.23
CA ARG A 225 7.51 -16.82 -24.16
C ARG A 225 7.40 -17.53 -22.81
N ASP A 226 6.88 -16.85 -21.80
CA ASP A 226 6.77 -17.38 -20.43
C ASP A 226 5.39 -17.95 -20.11
N ILE A 227 4.41 -17.83 -21.01
CA ILE A 227 3.05 -18.33 -20.80
C ILE A 227 3.07 -19.82 -20.41
N GLY A 228 2.30 -20.17 -19.38
CA GLY A 228 2.23 -21.53 -18.84
C GLY A 228 3.41 -21.93 -17.94
N ARG A 229 4.36 -21.04 -17.67
CA ARG A 229 5.51 -21.27 -16.77
C ARG A 229 5.23 -20.69 -15.37
N ARG A 230 6.06 -21.09 -14.39
CA ARG A 230 6.07 -20.56 -13.02
C ARG A 230 7.07 -19.42 -12.90
N VAL A 231 6.81 -18.49 -11.99
CA VAL A 231 7.79 -17.48 -11.56
C VAL A 231 8.35 -17.87 -10.20
N CYS A 232 9.65 -17.70 -10.02
CA CYS A 232 10.29 -17.75 -8.71
C CYS A 232 11.00 -16.41 -8.44
N VAL A 233 10.91 -15.93 -7.22
CA VAL A 233 11.64 -14.75 -6.75
C VAL A 233 12.53 -15.13 -5.58
N LEU A 234 13.78 -14.69 -5.60
CA LEU A 234 14.70 -14.72 -4.48
C LEU A 234 14.87 -13.29 -3.95
N ILE A 235 14.74 -13.12 -2.63
CA ILE A 235 15.09 -11.87 -1.96
C ILE A 235 16.52 -11.94 -1.45
N ASP A 236 17.32 -10.94 -1.82
CA ASP A 236 18.69 -10.73 -1.42
C ASP A 236 18.78 -9.53 -0.46
N LEU A 237 19.22 -9.81 0.77
CA LEU A 237 19.37 -8.84 1.85
C LEU A 237 20.84 -8.51 2.14
N GLY A 238 21.77 -8.91 1.27
CA GLY A 238 23.20 -8.78 1.47
C GLY A 238 23.86 -10.03 2.06
N PRO A 239 25.20 -10.04 2.18
CA PRO A 239 25.96 -11.19 2.66
C PRO A 239 25.52 -11.58 4.07
N ASP A 240 25.74 -12.84 4.45
CA ASP A 240 25.42 -13.35 5.78
C ASP A 240 23.96 -13.21 6.21
N THR A 241 23.05 -13.18 5.25
CA THR A 241 21.60 -13.19 5.50
C THR A 241 20.97 -14.53 5.14
N ILE A 242 19.74 -14.74 5.61
CA ILE A 242 18.95 -15.91 5.24
C ILE A 242 18.40 -15.70 3.83
N ARG A 243 18.72 -16.62 2.92
CA ARG A 243 18.19 -16.59 1.55
C ARG A 243 16.79 -17.15 1.55
N ARG A 244 15.85 -16.44 0.92
CA ARG A 244 14.46 -16.89 0.78
C ARG A 244 14.00 -16.80 -0.65
N CYS A 245 13.30 -17.84 -1.06
CA CYS A 245 12.66 -17.93 -2.37
C CYS A 245 11.15 -18.11 -2.22
N ALA A 246 10.38 -17.58 -3.15
CA ALA A 246 8.95 -17.84 -3.28
C ALA A 246 8.59 -18.18 -4.73
N ILE A 247 7.74 -19.18 -4.91
CA ILE A 247 7.23 -19.61 -6.22
C ILE A 247 5.78 -19.12 -6.38
N SER A 248 5.43 -18.64 -7.58
CA SER A 248 4.08 -18.19 -7.91
C SER A 248 3.05 -19.30 -7.76
N ALA A 249 1.91 -18.98 -7.13
CA ALA A 249 0.79 -19.91 -7.04
C ALA A 249 0.15 -20.15 -8.41
N GLU A 250 0.00 -19.08 -9.19
CA GLU A 250 -0.52 -19.08 -10.55
C GLU A 250 0.59 -19.27 -11.59
N LEU A 251 0.22 -19.77 -12.76
CA LEU A 251 1.09 -19.76 -13.94
C LEU A 251 1.03 -18.39 -14.58
N ILE A 252 2.06 -18.06 -15.34
CA ILE A 252 2.04 -16.89 -16.20
C ILE A 252 0.93 -17.07 -17.23
N SER A 253 -0.04 -16.18 -17.19
CA SER A 253 -1.13 -16.14 -18.18
C SER A 253 -0.84 -15.08 -19.22
N ASP A 254 -1.39 -15.28 -20.42
CA ASP A 254 -1.49 -14.21 -21.39
C ASP A 254 -2.42 -13.09 -20.87
N ARG A 255 -2.38 -11.95 -21.55
CA ARG A 255 -3.40 -10.90 -21.43
C ARG A 255 -4.76 -11.46 -21.89
N PRO A 256 -5.89 -10.79 -21.56
CA PRO A 256 -7.08 -10.93 -22.39
C PRO A 256 -6.65 -10.78 -23.85
N GLY A 257 -7.13 -11.61 -24.78
CA GLY A 257 -6.70 -11.60 -26.20
C GLY A 257 -7.07 -10.33 -27.00
N GLU A 258 -7.00 -9.18 -26.35
CA GLU A 258 -7.39 -7.83 -26.74
C GLU A 258 -6.73 -6.80 -25.79
N PRO A 259 -6.52 -5.54 -26.21
CA PRO A 259 -5.92 -4.53 -25.35
C PRO A 259 -6.78 -4.19 -24.13
N TYR A 260 -6.14 -3.83 -23.01
CA TYR A 260 -6.86 -3.21 -21.89
C TYR A 260 -7.48 -1.86 -22.29
N LEU A 261 -8.52 -1.44 -21.57
CA LEU A 261 -9.28 -0.21 -21.80
C LEU A 261 -8.38 1.04 -21.94
N PHE A 262 -7.29 1.08 -21.18
CA PHE A 262 -6.36 2.21 -21.13
C PHE A 262 -5.25 2.21 -22.18
N GLU A 263 -4.93 1.07 -22.82
CA GLU A 263 -3.70 0.96 -23.62
C GLU A 263 -3.69 1.97 -24.78
N ARG A 264 -4.83 2.14 -25.45
CA ARG A 264 -4.94 3.12 -26.53
C ARG A 264 -4.79 4.55 -26.03
N ARG A 265 -5.36 4.89 -24.87
CA ARG A 265 -5.24 6.24 -24.28
C ARG A 265 -3.77 6.55 -23.94
N GLN A 266 -3.03 5.57 -23.42
CA GLN A 266 -1.61 5.72 -23.14
C GLN A 266 -0.80 5.88 -24.43
N ASN A 267 -1.01 5.02 -25.43
CA ASN A 267 -0.28 5.07 -26.70
C ASN A 267 -0.52 6.37 -27.47
N ASP A 268 -1.77 6.84 -27.51
CA ASP A 268 -2.16 8.00 -28.32
C ASP A 268 -1.77 9.32 -27.64
N TYR A 269 -1.78 9.40 -26.30
CA TYR A 269 -1.69 10.68 -25.57
C TYR A 269 -0.57 10.78 -24.52
N CYS A 270 0.06 9.66 -24.14
CA CYS A 270 1.09 9.62 -23.09
C CYS A 270 2.51 9.43 -23.63
N THR A 271 2.76 9.95 -24.83
CA THR A 271 4.11 10.10 -25.41
C THR A 271 4.86 11.26 -24.74
N ASP A 272 6.18 11.33 -24.89
CA ASP A 272 7.06 12.32 -24.20
C ASP A 272 6.85 13.78 -24.68
N TRP A 273 5.78 14.05 -25.43
CA TRP A 273 5.54 15.31 -26.14
C TRP A 273 4.92 16.42 -25.26
N GLN A 274 5.00 16.33 -23.93
CA GLN A 274 4.48 17.40 -23.07
C GLN A 274 5.41 18.62 -23.10
N LYS A 275 5.20 19.50 -24.10
CA LYS A 275 5.69 20.89 -24.03
C LYS A 275 4.92 21.61 -22.94
N ASP A 276 5.67 22.29 -22.07
CA ASP A 276 5.23 23.27 -21.07
C ASP A 276 3.93 22.90 -20.32
N GLY A 277 4.04 22.30 -19.13
CA GLY A 277 2.91 22.03 -18.24
C GLY A 277 3.06 20.77 -17.38
N PHE A 278 1.98 20.37 -16.73
CA PHE A 278 1.87 19.21 -15.86
C PHE A 278 0.65 18.37 -16.23
N ARG A 279 0.76 17.05 -16.26
CA ARG A 279 -0.37 16.12 -16.39
C ARG A 279 -0.92 15.77 -15.03
N VAL A 280 -2.23 15.90 -14.88
CA VAL A 280 -2.96 15.63 -13.63
C VAL A 280 -3.98 14.54 -13.89
N MET A 281 -4.03 13.53 -13.01
CA MET A 281 -4.95 12.40 -13.10
C MET A 281 -5.75 12.23 -11.80
N SER A 282 -7.06 11.99 -11.90
CA SER A 282 -7.87 11.46 -10.79
C SER A 282 -8.44 10.09 -11.16
N TYR A 283 -8.42 9.14 -10.23
CA TYR A 283 -8.91 7.79 -10.48
C TYR A 283 -9.37 7.04 -9.21
N ASN A 284 -10.65 6.67 -9.15
CA ASN A 284 -11.14 5.66 -8.21
C ASN A 284 -10.75 4.26 -8.70
N ILE A 285 -9.96 3.52 -7.92
CA ILE A 285 -9.37 2.25 -8.34
C ILE A 285 -10.09 1.01 -7.78
N LEU A 286 -11.28 1.18 -7.21
CA LEU A 286 -12.16 0.14 -6.71
C LEU A 286 -11.50 -0.76 -5.64
N ALA A 287 -11.81 -0.52 -4.37
CA ALA A 287 -11.27 -1.29 -3.26
C ALA A 287 -11.83 -2.71 -3.24
N ALA A 288 -10.97 -3.69 -3.00
CA ALA A 288 -11.37 -5.10 -2.93
C ALA A 288 -12.41 -5.37 -1.81
N LEU A 289 -12.47 -4.53 -0.78
CA LEU A 289 -13.39 -4.69 0.34
C LEU A 289 -14.87 -4.56 -0.06
N TYR A 290 -15.19 -3.88 -1.16
CA TYR A 290 -16.57 -3.68 -1.62
C TYR A 290 -17.10 -4.83 -2.49
N LEU A 291 -16.22 -5.74 -2.93
CA LEU A 291 -16.55 -6.76 -3.94
C LEU A 291 -17.21 -8.02 -3.37
N ASN A 292 -17.06 -8.29 -2.07
CA ASN A 292 -17.59 -9.47 -1.36
C ASN A 292 -17.60 -10.78 -2.18
N LEU A 293 -16.44 -11.16 -2.73
CA LEU A 293 -16.30 -12.25 -3.70
C LEU A 293 -16.56 -13.66 -3.14
N GLU A 294 -16.95 -13.78 -1.86
CA GLU A 294 -17.39 -15.03 -1.24
C GLU A 294 -18.79 -15.46 -1.72
N GLN A 295 -19.64 -14.52 -2.15
CA GLN A 295 -21.01 -14.77 -2.63
C GLN A 295 -21.05 -15.49 -3.99
N GLY A 296 -22.20 -16.02 -4.42
CA GLY A 296 -22.39 -16.55 -5.78
C GLY A 296 -22.21 -15.48 -6.85
N GLN A 297 -21.85 -15.85 -8.09
CA GLN A 297 -21.60 -14.89 -9.19
C GLN A 297 -22.77 -13.92 -9.41
N GLU A 298 -24.00 -14.41 -9.35
CA GLU A 298 -25.22 -13.62 -9.55
C GLU A 298 -25.53 -12.66 -8.39
N ASP A 299 -25.00 -12.93 -7.19
CA ASP A 299 -25.23 -12.14 -5.98
C ASP A 299 -24.14 -11.06 -5.77
N LEU A 300 -23.13 -11.03 -6.64
CA LEU A 300 -22.05 -10.04 -6.56
C LEU A 300 -22.56 -8.64 -6.92
N PHE A 301 -21.86 -7.62 -6.45
CA PHE A 301 -22.10 -6.24 -6.87
C PHE A 301 -21.90 -6.06 -8.40
N PHE A 302 -20.99 -6.84 -8.99
CA PHE A 302 -20.74 -6.87 -10.44
C PHE A 302 -21.02 -8.27 -11.02
N PRO A 303 -22.29 -8.68 -11.16
CA PRO A 303 -22.64 -10.05 -11.51
C PRO A 303 -22.28 -10.42 -12.97
N TYR A 304 -22.18 -9.43 -13.85
CA TYR A 304 -21.77 -9.58 -15.25
C TYR A 304 -20.26 -9.80 -15.44
N CYS A 305 -19.45 -9.48 -14.43
CA CYS A 305 -17.99 -9.59 -14.49
C CYS A 305 -17.53 -10.88 -13.79
N PRO A 306 -16.85 -11.83 -14.45
CA PRO A 306 -16.38 -13.04 -13.78
C PRO A 306 -15.48 -12.75 -12.57
N LYS A 307 -15.64 -13.51 -11.49
CA LYS A 307 -14.86 -13.35 -10.23
C LYS A 307 -13.36 -13.14 -10.46
N GLU A 308 -12.76 -13.94 -11.35
CA GLU A 308 -11.32 -13.88 -11.63
C GLU A 308 -10.81 -12.51 -12.08
N TYR A 309 -11.67 -11.67 -12.67
CA TYR A 309 -11.33 -10.31 -13.10
C TYR A 309 -11.68 -9.25 -12.06
N GLN A 310 -12.49 -9.60 -11.07
CA GLN A 310 -12.79 -8.75 -9.91
C GLN A 310 -11.75 -8.91 -8.79
N GLU A 311 -11.09 -10.06 -8.70
CA GLU A 311 -10.11 -10.33 -7.66
C GLU A 311 -8.89 -9.40 -7.75
N TYR A 312 -8.40 -8.94 -6.59
CA TYR A 312 -7.21 -8.10 -6.50
C TYR A 312 -5.96 -8.75 -7.13
N ILE A 313 -5.89 -10.09 -7.14
CA ILE A 313 -4.76 -10.82 -7.76
C ILE A 313 -4.65 -10.55 -9.25
N TYR A 314 -5.77 -10.21 -9.91
CA TYR A 314 -5.82 -9.80 -11.31
C TYR A 314 -5.78 -8.28 -11.46
N ARG A 315 -6.62 -7.55 -10.70
CA ARG A 315 -6.76 -6.09 -10.87
C ARG A 315 -5.47 -5.34 -10.52
N TYR A 316 -4.73 -5.75 -9.49
CA TYR A 316 -3.52 -5.02 -9.09
C TYR A 316 -2.43 -5.03 -10.18
N PRO A 317 -2.03 -6.16 -10.79
CA PRO A 317 -1.11 -6.14 -11.93
C PRO A 317 -1.55 -5.21 -13.07
N VAL A 318 -2.85 -5.16 -13.36
CA VAL A 318 -3.42 -4.29 -14.40
C VAL A 318 -3.33 -2.81 -13.98
N LEU A 319 -3.72 -2.46 -12.76
CA LEU A 319 -3.60 -1.11 -12.19
C LEU A 319 -2.13 -0.65 -12.10
N MET A 320 -1.22 -1.56 -11.74
CA MET A 320 0.22 -1.32 -11.69
C MET A 320 0.82 -1.03 -13.08
N ARG A 321 0.16 -1.46 -14.16
CA ARG A 321 0.50 -1.06 -15.53
C ARG A 321 -0.19 0.25 -15.92
N GLU A 322 -1.46 0.41 -15.54
CA GLU A 322 -2.30 1.54 -15.94
C GLU A 322 -1.84 2.87 -15.33
N ILE A 323 -1.71 2.93 -14.00
CA ILE A 323 -1.50 4.18 -13.25
C ILE A 323 -0.21 4.89 -13.70
N PRO A 324 0.99 4.28 -13.61
CA PRO A 324 2.21 4.95 -14.05
C PRO A 324 2.32 5.09 -15.57
N GLY A 325 1.61 4.25 -16.35
CA GLY A 325 1.65 4.29 -17.81
C GLY A 325 1.03 5.57 -18.41
N TYR A 326 0.17 6.26 -17.66
CA TYR A 326 -0.30 7.59 -18.06
C TYR A 326 0.74 8.70 -17.89
N LYS A 327 1.89 8.43 -17.23
CA LYS A 327 2.97 9.41 -16.99
C LYS A 327 2.46 10.75 -16.45
N ALA A 328 1.49 10.73 -15.53
CA ALA A 328 0.97 11.95 -14.92
C ALA A 328 1.99 12.55 -13.95
N ASP A 329 2.05 13.86 -13.78
CA ASP A 329 2.96 14.52 -12.84
C ASP A 329 2.36 14.60 -11.44
N LEU A 330 1.03 14.64 -11.35
CA LEU A 330 0.25 14.60 -10.12
C LEU A 330 -0.93 13.62 -10.27
N VAL A 331 -1.02 12.66 -9.35
CA VAL A 331 -1.99 11.56 -9.38
C VAL A 331 -2.80 11.56 -8.10
N PHE A 332 -4.12 11.56 -8.22
CA PHE A 332 -5.08 11.47 -7.13
C PHE A 332 -5.84 10.16 -7.24
N LEU A 333 -5.75 9.31 -6.21
CA LEU A 333 -6.43 8.01 -6.20
C LEU A 333 -7.41 7.92 -5.04
N GLN A 334 -8.55 7.29 -5.30
CA GLN A 334 -9.56 6.94 -4.30
C GLN A 334 -9.69 5.41 -4.23
N GLU A 335 -10.18 4.90 -3.10
CA GLU A 335 -10.35 3.45 -2.86
C GLU A 335 -9.05 2.64 -2.94
N VAL A 336 -7.95 3.23 -2.47
CA VAL A 336 -6.67 2.52 -2.41
C VAL A 336 -6.68 1.57 -1.22
N ASP A 337 -6.85 0.27 -1.48
CA ASP A 337 -6.80 -0.79 -0.46
C ASP A 337 -5.51 -0.71 0.38
N ASP A 338 -5.62 -0.98 1.68
CA ASP A 338 -4.50 -1.10 2.61
C ASP A 338 -3.44 -2.08 2.10
N ARG A 339 -3.88 -3.21 1.51
CA ARG A 339 -2.96 -4.19 0.93
C ARG A 339 -2.17 -3.60 -0.22
N PHE A 340 -2.85 -2.86 -1.11
CA PHE A 340 -2.21 -2.29 -2.28
C PHE A 340 -1.21 -1.21 -1.87
N GLN A 341 -1.61 -0.32 -0.97
CA GLN A 341 -0.76 0.74 -0.44
C GLN A 341 0.43 0.17 0.36
N MET A 342 0.23 -0.81 1.23
CA MET A 342 1.33 -1.29 2.08
C MET A 342 2.35 -2.15 1.34
N ARG A 343 1.94 -2.87 0.29
CA ARG A 343 2.75 -3.95 -0.31
C ARG A 343 3.30 -3.64 -1.69
N TYR A 344 2.61 -2.82 -2.49
CA TYR A 344 2.87 -2.73 -3.92
C TYR A 344 2.98 -1.28 -4.40
N LEU A 345 1.89 -0.50 -4.29
CA LEU A 345 1.73 0.73 -5.05
C LEU A 345 2.79 1.80 -4.73
N PRO A 346 3.14 2.14 -3.47
CA PRO A 346 4.15 3.15 -3.19
C PRO A 346 5.54 2.76 -3.67
N ALA A 347 5.92 1.48 -3.52
CA ALA A 347 7.21 1.01 -4.02
C ALA A 347 7.27 1.08 -5.54
N LEU A 348 6.21 0.67 -6.25
CA LEU A 348 6.10 0.80 -7.70
C LEU A 348 6.17 2.26 -8.15
N MET A 349 5.41 3.15 -7.50
CA MET A 349 5.38 4.57 -7.86
C MET A 349 6.75 5.23 -7.64
N ARG A 350 7.48 4.86 -6.58
CA ARG A 350 8.86 5.34 -6.37
C ARG A 350 9.82 4.91 -7.49
N GLU A 351 9.70 3.68 -8.00
CA GLU A 351 10.49 3.25 -9.18
C GLU A 351 10.20 4.11 -10.42
N HIS A 352 9.01 4.72 -10.50
CA HIS A 352 8.62 5.61 -11.59
C HIS A 352 8.88 7.10 -11.29
N GLY A 353 9.62 7.42 -10.21
CA GLY A 353 10.03 8.79 -9.87
C GLY A 353 9.01 9.59 -9.05
N TYR A 354 8.07 8.91 -8.40
CA TYR A 354 7.05 9.57 -7.56
C TYR A 354 7.37 9.48 -6.08
N GLU A 355 7.02 10.54 -5.36
CA GLU A 355 6.75 10.47 -3.92
C GLU A 355 5.24 10.25 -3.70
N VAL A 356 4.88 9.62 -2.57
CA VAL A 356 3.54 9.12 -2.31
C VAL A 356 3.07 9.48 -0.90
N CYS A 357 1.93 10.14 -0.82
CA CYS A 357 1.22 10.44 0.43
C CYS A 357 -0.06 9.61 0.47
N PHE A 358 -0.29 8.86 1.55
CA PHE A 358 -1.50 8.05 1.75
C PHE A 358 -2.26 8.50 3.01
N LYS A 359 -3.58 8.70 2.87
CA LYS A 359 -4.49 8.99 3.97
C LYS A 359 -5.57 7.91 4.04
N ARG A 360 -5.50 7.08 5.07
CA ARG A 360 -6.54 6.10 5.38
C ARG A 360 -7.86 6.79 5.77
N LYS A 361 -8.99 6.24 5.36
CA LYS A 361 -10.30 6.62 5.91
C LYS A 361 -10.39 6.26 7.41
N ALA A 362 -11.25 6.95 8.16
CA ALA A 362 -11.41 6.73 9.59
C ALA A 362 -12.00 5.34 9.95
N VAL A 363 -12.11 5.04 11.25
CA VAL A 363 -12.87 3.89 11.80
C VAL A 363 -12.48 2.52 11.20
N ALA A 364 -11.18 2.28 11.03
CA ALA A 364 -10.60 0.99 10.59
C ALA A 364 -11.05 0.50 9.20
N VAL A 365 -11.59 1.36 8.33
CA VAL A 365 -11.81 1.02 6.91
C VAL A 365 -10.48 0.67 6.25
N ASN A 366 -10.40 -0.44 5.51
CA ASN A 366 -9.15 -0.96 4.91
C ASN A 366 -8.85 -0.35 3.52
N GLU A 367 -9.22 0.92 3.30
CA GLU A 367 -8.84 1.71 2.12
C GLU A 367 -8.67 3.20 2.47
N GLY A 368 -8.15 3.96 1.52
CA GLY A 368 -7.95 5.39 1.67
C GLY A 368 -7.69 6.12 0.36
N LEU A 369 -7.23 7.35 0.53
CA LEU A 369 -6.85 8.26 -0.54
C LEU A 369 -5.33 8.27 -0.71
N MET A 370 -4.88 8.48 -1.94
CA MET A 370 -3.46 8.63 -2.23
C MET A 370 -3.22 9.82 -3.17
N ILE A 371 -2.20 10.62 -2.87
CA ILE A 371 -1.64 11.59 -3.80
C ILE A 371 -0.20 11.17 -4.12
N CYS A 372 0.10 10.99 -5.41
CA CYS A 372 1.45 10.75 -5.89
C CYS A 372 1.91 11.93 -6.75
N PHE A 373 3.14 12.40 -6.58
CA PHE A 373 3.69 13.50 -7.38
C PHE A 373 5.12 13.22 -7.80
N ARG A 374 5.48 13.67 -9.00
CA ARG A 374 6.83 13.49 -9.53
C ARG A 374 7.85 14.37 -8.80
N THR A 375 8.90 13.75 -8.27
CA THR A 375 9.93 14.44 -7.49
C THR A 375 10.85 15.32 -8.34
N GLU A 376 10.84 15.15 -9.67
CA GLU A 376 11.51 16.05 -10.61
C GLU A 376 10.77 17.40 -10.76
N HIS A 377 9.47 17.45 -10.46
CA HIS A 377 8.61 18.61 -10.68
C HIS A 377 8.10 19.25 -9.40
N PHE A 378 7.96 18.47 -8.34
CA PHE A 378 7.34 18.90 -7.09
C PHE A 378 8.16 18.49 -5.89
N LYS A 379 8.11 19.32 -4.86
CA LYS A 379 8.68 19.02 -3.54
C LYS A 379 7.58 19.16 -2.49
N LEU A 380 7.39 18.15 -1.66
CA LEU A 380 6.45 18.22 -0.55
C LEU A 380 6.88 19.29 0.47
N MET A 381 5.91 20.12 0.86
CA MET A 381 6.09 21.16 1.88
C MET A 381 5.41 20.76 3.19
N GLU A 382 4.09 20.61 3.19
CA GLU A 382 3.30 20.23 4.37
C GLU A 382 2.12 19.32 3.99
N ILE A 383 1.67 18.50 4.95
CA ILE A 383 0.48 17.64 4.87
C ILE A 383 -0.57 18.16 5.85
N TYR A 384 -1.82 18.26 5.40
CA TYR A 384 -2.96 18.86 6.11
C TYR A 384 -4.16 17.92 6.19
N ASP A 385 -3.97 16.61 6.10
CA ASP A 385 -5.07 15.66 5.99
C ASP A 385 -6.03 15.72 7.19
N MET A 386 -7.34 15.75 6.92
CA MET A 386 -8.39 15.83 7.93
C MET A 386 -9.49 14.79 7.75
N TRP A 387 -10.05 14.34 8.87
CA TRP A 387 -11.36 13.71 8.89
C TRP A 387 -12.42 14.79 8.84
N LEU A 388 -13.47 14.63 8.03
CA LEU A 388 -14.48 15.69 7.89
C LEU A 388 -15.24 15.94 9.20
N THR A 389 -15.33 14.94 10.07
CA THR A 389 -15.91 15.07 11.41
C THR A 389 -15.09 15.99 12.32
N ASP A 390 -13.77 16.02 12.15
CA ASP A 390 -12.89 16.87 12.97
C ASP A 390 -13.04 18.36 12.59
N LEU A 391 -13.51 18.63 11.36
CA LEU A 391 -13.85 19.98 10.90
C LEU A 391 -15.13 20.53 11.55
N LEU A 392 -15.86 19.71 12.32
CA LEU A 392 -17.03 20.15 13.10
C LEU A 392 -16.66 20.68 14.49
N ASP A 393 -15.39 20.60 14.90
CA ASP A 393 -14.89 21.18 16.15
C ASP A 393 -14.88 22.71 16.05
N LEU A 394 -15.92 23.36 16.56
CA LEU A 394 -16.11 24.81 16.47
C LEU A 394 -15.08 25.64 17.24
N GLU A 395 -14.34 25.04 18.18
CA GLU A 395 -13.22 25.75 18.84
C GLU A 395 -12.06 25.96 17.85
N LYS A 396 -11.87 25.03 16.93
CA LYS A 396 -10.79 25.08 15.90
C LYS A 396 -11.28 25.64 14.57
N PHE A 397 -12.52 25.33 14.20
CA PHE A 397 -13.13 25.63 12.91
C PHE A 397 -14.49 26.36 13.10
N PRO A 398 -14.49 27.56 13.70
CA PRO A 398 -15.71 28.34 13.94
C PRO A 398 -16.46 28.68 12.64
N GLU A 399 -15.79 28.66 11.49
CA GLU A 399 -16.39 28.86 10.17
C GLU A 399 -17.45 27.82 9.78
N ASN A 400 -17.51 26.68 10.48
CA ASN A 400 -18.44 25.58 10.20
C ASN A 400 -19.67 25.56 11.11
N GLU A 401 -19.92 26.63 11.85
CA GLU A 401 -21.07 26.75 12.76
C GLU A 401 -22.42 26.51 12.06
N ASP A 402 -22.59 27.02 10.83
CA ASP A 402 -23.81 26.82 10.04
C ASP A 402 -24.03 25.34 9.66
N VAL A 403 -22.98 24.60 9.30
CA VAL A 403 -23.03 23.16 9.03
C VAL A 403 -23.39 22.38 10.30
N VAL A 404 -22.76 22.70 11.44
CA VAL A 404 -23.07 22.06 12.73
C VAL A 404 -24.53 22.28 13.11
N ARG A 405 -25.02 23.53 13.01
CA ARG A 405 -26.43 23.87 13.28
C ARG A 405 -27.41 23.17 12.35
N LEU A 406 -27.03 22.88 11.11
CA LEU A 406 -27.86 22.10 10.19
C LEU A 406 -27.92 20.63 10.62
N LEU A 407 -26.78 20.01 10.94
CA LEU A 407 -26.74 18.63 11.43
C LEU A 407 -27.55 18.47 12.72
N GLU A 408 -27.53 19.45 13.63
CA GLU A 408 -28.34 19.43 14.87
C GLU A 408 -29.86 19.44 14.65
N ARG A 409 -30.34 19.82 13.46
CA ARG A 409 -31.78 19.81 13.13
C ARG A 409 -32.29 18.42 12.79
N ASP A 410 -31.41 17.51 12.38
CA ASP A 410 -31.78 16.19 11.90
C ASP A 410 -30.80 15.11 12.39
N GLU A 411 -31.21 14.39 13.43
CA GLU A 411 -30.36 13.39 14.10
C GLU A 411 -29.95 12.23 13.18
N GLU A 412 -30.81 11.87 12.21
CA GLU A 412 -30.48 10.85 11.21
C GLU A 412 -29.34 11.32 10.30
N THR A 413 -29.45 12.51 9.72
CA THR A 413 -28.38 13.11 8.90
C THR A 413 -27.12 13.32 9.71
N ARG A 414 -27.22 13.80 10.96
CA ARG A 414 -26.07 13.91 11.87
C ARG A 414 -25.38 12.58 12.08
N THR A 415 -26.16 11.53 12.40
CA THR A 415 -25.63 10.19 12.62
C THR A 415 -24.96 9.66 11.36
N LEU A 416 -25.63 9.77 10.20
CA LEU A 416 -25.06 9.38 8.91
C LEU A 416 -23.75 10.12 8.64
N PHE A 417 -23.73 11.44 8.79
CA PHE A 417 -22.54 12.27 8.54
C PHE A 417 -21.37 11.88 9.44
N THR A 418 -21.62 11.80 10.75
CA THR A 418 -20.58 11.60 11.79
C THR A 418 -20.07 10.17 11.89
N THR A 419 -20.87 9.19 11.48
CA THR A 419 -20.43 7.78 11.42
C THR A 419 -19.71 7.44 10.12
N ARG A 420 -19.75 8.31 9.10
CA ARG A 420 -19.07 8.06 7.82
C ARG A 420 -17.59 8.43 7.93
N PRO A 421 -16.67 7.55 7.53
CA PRO A 421 -15.24 7.76 7.68
C PRO A 421 -14.64 8.64 6.57
N THR A 422 -15.35 9.69 6.18
CA THR A 422 -14.99 10.55 5.04
C THR A 422 -13.83 11.46 5.42
N VAL A 423 -12.87 11.62 4.50
CA VAL A 423 -11.65 12.39 4.73
C VAL A 423 -11.39 13.35 3.58
N ILE A 424 -10.67 14.43 3.86
CA ILE A 424 -9.97 15.23 2.87
C ILE A 424 -8.47 14.97 3.04
N GLN A 425 -7.83 14.54 1.96
CA GLN A 425 -6.37 14.51 1.88
C GLN A 425 -5.93 15.83 1.25
N LEU A 426 -4.95 16.51 1.84
CA LEU A 426 -4.54 17.84 1.42
C LEU A 426 -3.04 18.02 1.65
N ILE A 427 -2.31 18.34 0.59
CA ILE A 427 -0.86 18.57 0.65
C ILE A 427 -0.49 19.87 -0.06
N SER A 428 0.54 20.56 0.43
CA SER A 428 1.17 21.67 -0.29
C SER A 428 2.48 21.20 -0.93
N LEU A 429 2.64 21.54 -2.21
CA LEU A 429 3.82 21.21 -3.02
C LEU A 429 4.47 22.51 -3.52
N GLU A 430 5.79 22.58 -3.49
CA GLU A 430 6.56 23.61 -4.19
C GLU A 430 6.93 23.10 -5.59
N THR A 431 6.66 23.89 -6.63
CA THR A 431 7.07 23.57 -8.01
C THR A 431 8.57 23.77 -8.18
N GLN A 432 9.23 22.83 -8.84
CA GLN A 432 10.65 22.90 -9.17
C GLN A 432 10.82 23.51 -10.57
N SER A 433 10.85 24.84 -10.65
CA SER A 433 11.03 25.58 -11.90
C SER A 433 12.50 25.95 -12.16
N ALA A 434 12.97 25.77 -13.39
CA ALA A 434 14.26 26.26 -13.84
C ALA A 434 14.34 27.81 -13.89
N SER A 435 13.19 28.50 -13.97
CA SER A 435 13.13 29.98 -13.93
C SER A 435 13.37 30.56 -12.53
N GLY A 436 13.31 29.72 -11.48
CA GLY A 436 13.45 30.13 -10.09
C GLY A 436 12.20 30.80 -9.48
N GLU A 437 11.12 30.97 -10.26
CA GLU A 437 9.84 31.43 -9.73
C GLU A 437 9.21 30.34 -8.86
N LYS A 438 8.96 30.68 -7.58
CA LYS A 438 8.35 29.76 -6.62
C LYS A 438 6.83 29.80 -6.76
N ALA A 439 6.26 28.65 -7.10
CA ALA A 439 4.82 28.42 -7.08
C ALA A 439 4.48 27.30 -6.10
N THR A 440 3.34 27.46 -5.43
CA THR A 440 2.80 26.51 -4.49
C THR A 440 1.53 25.89 -5.08
N VAL A 441 1.47 24.58 -5.11
CA VAL A 441 0.29 23.81 -5.51
C VAL A 441 -0.32 23.21 -4.24
N LEU A 442 -1.55 23.61 -3.93
CA LEU A 442 -2.35 23.00 -2.88
C LEU A 442 -3.22 21.91 -3.52
N ALA A 443 -2.83 20.66 -3.33
CA ALA A 443 -3.43 19.48 -3.94
C ALA A 443 -4.34 18.77 -2.93
N ALA A 444 -5.64 18.74 -3.23
CA ALA A 444 -6.67 18.13 -2.42
C ALA A 444 -7.26 16.88 -3.10
N ASN A 445 -7.55 15.84 -2.32
CA ASN A 445 -8.24 14.63 -2.75
C ASN A 445 -9.38 14.31 -1.78
N THR A 446 -10.52 13.84 -2.28
CA THR A 446 -11.59 13.29 -1.44
C THR A 446 -12.32 12.13 -2.11
N HIS A 447 -13.07 11.39 -1.31
CA HIS A 447 -14.07 10.44 -1.78
C HIS A 447 -15.31 10.62 -0.91
N LEU A 448 -16.34 11.30 -1.45
CA LEU A 448 -17.56 11.66 -0.72
C LEU A 448 -18.50 10.46 -0.55
N TYR A 449 -19.51 10.62 0.31
CA TYR A 449 -20.49 9.58 0.58
C TYR A 449 -21.19 9.09 -0.70
N PHE A 450 -21.32 7.77 -0.86
CA PHE A 450 -21.76 7.17 -2.13
C PHE A 450 -23.28 7.23 -2.34
N ASP A 451 -24.08 7.09 -1.29
CA ASP A 451 -25.51 6.82 -1.41
C ASP A 451 -26.26 7.97 -2.13
N PRO A 452 -26.90 7.71 -3.29
CA PRO A 452 -27.57 8.74 -4.07
C PRO A 452 -28.77 9.38 -3.35
N ARG A 453 -29.32 8.72 -2.33
CA ARG A 453 -30.46 9.27 -1.57
C ARG A 453 -30.08 10.43 -0.67
N HIS A 454 -28.79 10.64 -0.41
CA HIS A 454 -28.28 11.61 0.54
C HIS A 454 -27.40 12.68 -0.11
N GLU A 455 -27.87 13.30 -1.19
CA GLU A 455 -27.12 14.38 -1.86
C GLU A 455 -26.80 15.55 -0.92
N HIS A 456 -27.69 15.87 0.02
CA HIS A 456 -27.44 16.90 1.04
C HIS A 456 -26.20 16.58 1.90
N ILE A 457 -25.95 15.31 2.23
CA ILE A 457 -24.74 14.90 2.95
C ILE A 457 -23.50 15.19 2.12
N LYS A 458 -23.52 14.83 0.83
CA LYS A 458 -22.40 15.08 -0.10
C LYS A 458 -22.12 16.58 -0.21
N THR A 459 -23.17 17.41 -0.31
CA THR A 459 -23.07 18.87 -0.29
C THR A 459 -22.44 19.39 1.01
N LEU A 460 -22.90 18.94 2.18
CA LEU A 460 -22.32 19.33 3.47
C LEU A 460 -20.85 18.91 3.60
N GLN A 461 -20.49 17.72 3.12
CA GLN A 461 -19.09 17.28 3.09
C GLN A 461 -18.25 18.18 2.18
N SER A 462 -18.76 18.50 0.98
CA SER A 462 -18.05 19.35 0.02
C SER A 462 -17.84 20.78 0.50
N VAL A 463 -18.77 21.37 1.28
CA VAL A 463 -18.56 22.71 1.85
C VAL A 463 -17.47 22.72 2.91
N LEU A 464 -17.39 21.68 3.75
CA LEU A 464 -16.30 21.56 4.72
C LEU A 464 -14.94 21.42 4.00
N CYS A 465 -14.88 20.60 2.95
CA CYS A 465 -13.68 20.47 2.12
C CYS A 465 -13.26 21.82 1.52
N ALA A 466 -14.19 22.54 0.89
CA ALA A 466 -13.90 23.81 0.23
C ALA A 466 -13.45 24.90 1.23
N ARG A 467 -14.11 25.00 2.39
CA ARG A 467 -13.70 25.93 3.46
C ARG A 467 -12.33 25.58 4.03
N TYR A 468 -12.04 24.29 4.20
CA TYR A 468 -10.72 23.87 4.66
C TYR A 468 -9.61 24.19 3.65
N ILE A 469 -9.86 23.97 2.35
CA ILE A 469 -8.96 24.40 1.28
C ILE A 469 -8.77 25.93 1.31
N ALA A 470 -9.84 26.71 1.48
CA ALA A 470 -9.77 28.16 1.57
C ALA A 470 -8.93 28.63 2.78
N ARG A 471 -9.13 28.01 3.95
CA ARG A 471 -8.36 28.29 5.16
C ARG A 471 -6.87 28.01 4.99
N ILE A 472 -6.52 26.85 4.44
CA ILE A 472 -5.12 26.49 4.19
C ILE A 472 -4.52 27.37 3.09
N SER A 473 -5.30 27.75 2.08
CA SER A 473 -4.86 28.71 1.06
C SER A 473 -4.46 30.05 1.68
N ASP A 474 -5.28 30.60 2.57
CA ASP A 474 -4.99 31.85 3.29
C ASP A 474 -3.71 31.73 4.15
N LYS A 475 -3.57 30.62 4.90
CA LYS A 475 -2.35 30.32 5.66
C LYS A 475 -1.10 30.31 4.76
N LEU A 476 -1.17 29.66 3.59
CA LEU A 476 -0.04 29.57 2.65
C LEU A 476 0.29 30.93 2.03
N CYS A 477 -0.72 31.72 1.67
CA CYS A 477 -0.53 33.09 1.20
C CYS A 477 0.17 33.97 2.25
N ASP A 478 -0.18 33.83 3.53
CA ASP A 478 0.48 34.57 4.62
C ASP A 478 1.94 34.12 4.82
N GLN A 479 2.20 32.82 4.73
CA GLN A 479 3.55 32.24 4.88
C GLN A 479 4.46 32.55 3.68
N GLN A 480 3.89 32.64 2.47
CA GLN A 480 4.62 32.87 1.22
C GLN A 480 3.94 33.92 0.33
N PRO A 481 3.92 35.22 0.71
CA PRO A 481 3.13 36.25 0.01
C PRO A 481 3.54 36.53 -1.44
N ARG A 482 4.73 36.07 -1.85
CA ARG A 482 5.26 36.23 -3.21
C ARG A 482 5.11 34.97 -4.07
N ALA A 483 4.74 33.83 -3.48
CA ALA A 483 4.52 32.61 -4.22
C ALA A 483 3.13 32.63 -4.85
N ARG A 484 3.01 32.21 -6.11
CA ARG A 484 1.70 31.98 -6.72
C ARG A 484 1.09 30.72 -6.12
N LEU A 485 -0.20 30.75 -5.82
CA LEU A 485 -0.94 29.61 -5.28
C LEU A 485 -1.89 29.05 -6.34
N TYR A 486 -1.78 27.76 -6.61
CA TYR A 486 -2.69 27.00 -7.47
C TYR A 486 -3.43 25.97 -6.61
N ARG A 487 -4.74 25.91 -6.73
CA ARG A 487 -5.58 24.98 -5.97
C ARG A 487 -6.08 23.90 -6.92
N LEU A 488 -5.80 22.64 -6.58
CA LEU A 488 -6.34 21.48 -7.26
C LEU A 488 -7.20 20.70 -6.26
N PHE A 489 -8.40 20.31 -6.68
CA PHE A 489 -9.27 19.47 -5.86
C PHE A 489 -9.84 18.32 -6.70
N ALA A 490 -9.23 17.15 -6.53
CA ALA A 490 -9.61 15.94 -7.21
C ALA A 490 -10.47 15.04 -6.31
N GLY A 491 -11.18 14.10 -6.90
CA GLY A 491 -11.89 13.10 -6.13
C GLY A 491 -12.99 12.38 -6.88
N ASP A 492 -13.50 11.36 -6.22
CA ASP A 492 -14.83 10.82 -6.47
C ASP A 492 -15.82 11.57 -5.57
N PHE A 493 -16.62 12.43 -6.18
CA PHE A 493 -17.57 13.26 -5.44
C PHE A 493 -18.92 12.59 -5.28
N ASN A 494 -19.13 11.41 -5.89
CA ASN A 494 -20.40 10.69 -5.90
C ASN A 494 -21.59 11.61 -6.24
N SER A 495 -21.39 12.64 -7.05
CA SER A 495 -22.38 13.66 -7.40
C SER A 495 -22.28 13.99 -8.87
N THR A 496 -23.41 14.00 -9.57
CA THR A 496 -23.47 14.35 -10.99
C THR A 496 -23.37 15.86 -11.20
N PRO A 497 -23.17 16.34 -12.46
CA PRO A 497 -23.09 17.78 -12.74
C PRO A 497 -24.37 18.57 -12.39
N SER A 498 -25.50 17.88 -12.22
CA SER A 498 -26.77 18.47 -11.75
C SER A 498 -26.89 18.49 -10.21
N GLY A 499 -25.92 17.94 -9.48
CA GLY A 499 -25.97 17.80 -8.03
C GLY A 499 -25.47 19.04 -7.28
N GLY A 500 -25.80 19.11 -5.99
CA GLY A 500 -25.50 20.28 -5.16
C GLY A 500 -24.01 20.52 -4.92
N VAL A 501 -23.20 19.46 -4.98
CA VAL A 501 -21.73 19.55 -4.91
C VAL A 501 -21.20 20.36 -6.08
N TYR A 502 -21.70 20.09 -7.29
CA TYR A 502 -21.25 20.77 -8.51
C TYR A 502 -21.60 22.27 -8.47
N GLU A 503 -22.85 22.62 -8.11
CA GLU A 503 -23.26 24.02 -7.93
C GLU A 503 -22.36 24.73 -6.90
N LEU A 504 -22.16 24.11 -5.73
CA LEU A 504 -21.36 24.69 -4.65
C LEU A 504 -19.92 24.97 -5.09
N LEU A 505 -19.24 24.01 -5.71
CA LEU A 505 -17.82 24.16 -6.06
C LEU A 505 -17.63 25.11 -7.24
N SER A 506 -18.51 25.05 -8.24
CA SER A 506 -18.42 25.91 -9.43
C SER A 506 -18.80 27.37 -9.15
N GLN A 507 -19.80 27.61 -8.30
CA GLN A 507 -20.30 28.94 -8.00
C GLN A 507 -19.79 29.51 -6.67
N GLY A 508 -19.07 28.69 -5.89
CA GLY A 508 -18.61 29.02 -4.53
C GLY A 508 -19.75 29.09 -3.51
N VAL A 509 -20.97 28.81 -3.92
CA VAL A 509 -22.17 28.90 -3.11
C VAL A 509 -23.26 28.01 -3.69
N ILE A 510 -24.02 27.35 -2.83
CA ILE A 510 -25.22 26.60 -3.22
C ILE A 510 -26.47 27.36 -2.82
N SER A 511 -27.46 27.36 -3.71
CA SER A 511 -28.77 27.96 -3.46
C SER A 511 -29.59 27.17 -2.43
N GLU A 512 -30.39 27.89 -1.63
CA GLU A 512 -31.41 27.27 -0.78
C GLU A 512 -32.52 26.61 -1.60
N GLN A 513 -32.69 26.98 -2.87
CA GLN A 513 -33.68 26.36 -3.76
C GLN A 513 -33.16 25.11 -4.47
N HIS A 514 -31.89 24.73 -4.30
CA HIS A 514 -31.32 23.55 -4.97
C HIS A 514 -32.05 22.26 -4.55
N GLU A 515 -32.15 21.30 -5.48
CA GLU A 515 -32.95 20.10 -5.29
C GLU A 515 -32.36 19.13 -4.26
N CYS A 516 -31.03 19.13 -4.06
CA CYS A 516 -30.36 18.25 -3.11
C CYS A 516 -30.91 18.38 -1.67
N TRP A 517 -31.47 19.53 -1.31
CA TRP A 517 -32.07 19.75 0.02
C TRP A 517 -33.36 18.94 0.24
N LYS A 518 -33.99 18.43 -0.83
CA LYS A 518 -35.15 17.52 -0.73
C LYS A 518 -34.76 16.18 -0.09
N SER A 519 -33.50 15.73 -0.25
CA SER A 519 -32.97 14.50 0.36
C SER A 519 -32.89 14.54 1.89
N GLY A 520 -32.91 15.74 2.48
CA GLY A 520 -32.93 15.95 3.92
C GLY A 520 -34.03 16.92 4.32
N ALA A 521 -35.29 16.64 3.97
CA ALA A 521 -36.41 17.57 4.14
C ALA A 521 -36.52 18.19 5.55
N THR A 522 -36.07 17.47 6.58
CA THR A 522 -35.99 17.89 7.99
C THR A 522 -34.84 18.85 8.31
N ILE A 523 -33.73 18.81 7.56
CA ILE A 523 -32.58 19.73 7.73
C ILE A 523 -32.93 21.17 7.31
N GLY A 524 -33.88 21.26 6.37
CA GLY A 524 -34.32 22.50 5.75
C GLY A 524 -33.47 22.93 4.55
N ARG A 525 -33.96 23.95 3.87
CA ARG A 525 -33.29 24.60 2.74
C ARG A 525 -32.36 25.68 3.24
N VAL A 526 -31.15 25.75 2.69
CA VAL A 526 -30.11 26.67 3.17
C VAL A 526 -29.18 27.11 2.05
N ARG A 527 -28.75 28.36 2.11
CA ARG A 527 -27.66 28.88 1.28
C ARG A 527 -26.34 28.68 2.04
N LEU A 528 -25.41 27.93 1.46
CA LEU A 528 -24.07 27.69 2.03
C LEU A 528 -22.99 28.15 1.06
N GLY A 529 -21.97 28.83 1.57
CA GLY A 529 -20.83 29.33 0.79
C GLY A 529 -19.49 28.72 1.23
N THR A 530 -18.52 28.72 0.31
CA THR A 530 -17.17 28.19 0.51
C THR A 530 -16.22 29.15 1.24
N ALA A 531 -16.64 30.40 1.47
CA ALA A 531 -15.88 31.36 2.26
C ALA A 531 -15.65 30.82 3.69
N PHE A 532 -14.39 30.80 4.13
CA PHE A 532 -14.04 30.39 5.49
C PHE A 532 -14.05 31.57 6.47
N LYS A 533 -13.82 32.81 6.02
CA LYS A 533 -13.96 34.02 6.84
C LYS A 533 -15.38 34.57 6.70
N LYS A 534 -15.99 34.99 7.82
CA LYS A 534 -17.30 35.66 7.79
C LYS A 534 -17.22 36.94 6.97
N GLY A 535 -18.00 37.01 5.90
CA GLY A 535 -17.96 38.13 4.93
C GLY A 535 -16.74 38.13 4.00
N GLY A 536 -15.94 37.06 4.01
CA GLY A 536 -14.87 36.84 3.04
C GLY A 536 -15.38 36.37 1.68
N GLU A 537 -14.47 36.26 0.72
CA GLU A 537 -14.78 35.79 -0.63
C GLU A 537 -14.95 34.27 -0.65
N ASN A 538 -15.93 33.81 -1.42
CA ASN A 538 -16.06 32.40 -1.73
C ASN A 538 -14.95 32.00 -2.71
N ILE A 539 -14.34 30.84 -2.47
CA ILE A 539 -13.50 30.24 -3.50
C ILE A 539 -14.38 29.45 -4.48
N THR A 540 -14.09 29.59 -5.76
CA THR A 540 -14.71 28.85 -6.85
C THR A 540 -13.68 27.90 -7.45
N PHE A 541 -14.19 26.86 -8.10
CA PHE A 541 -13.41 25.91 -8.84
C PHE A 541 -14.01 25.66 -10.22
N TRP A 542 -13.15 25.34 -11.17
CA TRP A 542 -13.53 25.07 -12.55
C TRP A 542 -13.09 23.66 -12.91
N SER A 543 -13.91 22.95 -13.67
CA SER A 543 -13.60 21.59 -14.09
C SER A 543 -12.49 21.61 -15.13
N LEU A 544 -11.34 21.02 -14.80
CA LEU A 544 -10.16 20.97 -15.65
C LEU A 544 -10.24 19.88 -16.72
N ALA A 545 -11.21 18.96 -16.60
CA ALA A 545 -11.36 17.79 -17.45
C ALA A 545 -12.65 17.81 -18.31
N ASN A 546 -13.26 18.98 -18.50
CA ASN A 546 -14.45 19.19 -19.34
C ASN A 546 -15.68 18.33 -18.98
N ASP A 547 -15.85 17.96 -17.71
CA ASP A 547 -17.01 17.22 -17.18
C ASP A 547 -17.47 16.06 -18.08
N PRO A 548 -16.68 14.97 -18.16
CA PRO A 548 -17.00 13.85 -19.06
C PRO A 548 -18.40 13.29 -18.77
N GLU A 549 -19.12 12.85 -19.80
CA GLU A 549 -20.49 12.33 -19.63
C GLU A 549 -20.54 11.15 -18.64
N VAL A 550 -19.54 10.26 -18.72
CA VAL A 550 -19.46 9.04 -17.93
C VAL A 550 -18.05 8.88 -17.38
N THR A 551 -17.93 8.75 -16.06
CA THR A 551 -16.69 8.36 -15.36
C THR A 551 -16.87 7.07 -14.57
N ASN A 552 -18.10 6.75 -14.12
CA ASN A 552 -18.50 5.45 -13.57
C ASN A 552 -19.56 4.79 -14.45
N TYR A 553 -19.42 3.48 -14.69
CA TYR A 553 -20.41 2.72 -15.46
C TYR A 553 -20.61 1.31 -14.90
N THR A 554 -21.77 1.04 -14.30
CA THR A 554 -22.12 -0.24 -13.65
C THR A 554 -23.49 -0.74 -14.07
N ARG A 555 -23.72 -2.05 -13.96
CA ARG A 555 -25.03 -2.71 -14.19
C ARG A 555 -25.26 -3.78 -13.13
N PHE A 556 -26.49 -4.11 -12.81
CA PHE A 556 -26.82 -5.23 -11.93
C PHE A 556 -28.22 -5.73 -12.23
N THR A 557 -28.51 -6.98 -11.89
CA THR A 557 -29.84 -7.57 -12.05
C THR A 557 -30.46 -7.73 -10.67
N ARG A 558 -31.68 -7.23 -10.48
CA ARG A 558 -32.43 -7.38 -9.23
C ARG A 558 -33.07 -8.76 -9.13
N GLU A 559 -33.50 -9.16 -7.93
CA GLU A 559 -34.19 -10.44 -7.68
C GLU A 559 -35.44 -10.65 -8.54
N ASP A 560 -36.11 -9.56 -8.94
CA ASP A 560 -37.30 -9.57 -9.81
C ASP A 560 -36.95 -9.68 -11.32
N GLY A 561 -35.67 -9.82 -11.65
CA GLY A 561 -35.17 -9.91 -13.02
C GLY A 561 -35.02 -8.57 -13.73
N THR A 562 -35.26 -7.44 -13.06
CA THR A 562 -35.05 -6.11 -13.66
C THR A 562 -33.57 -5.75 -13.69
N GLU A 563 -33.09 -5.26 -14.84
CA GLU A 563 -31.76 -4.68 -14.95
C GLU A 563 -31.76 -3.26 -14.39
N GLY A 564 -30.79 -2.98 -13.53
CA GLY A 564 -30.46 -1.67 -13.00
C GLY A 564 -28.97 -1.38 -13.20
N GLY A 565 -28.54 -0.22 -12.71
CA GLY A 565 -27.15 0.21 -12.81
C GLY A 565 -27.01 1.70 -12.61
N PHE A 566 -25.79 2.18 -12.77
CA PHE A 566 -25.48 3.60 -12.80
C PHE A 566 -24.57 3.90 -14.00
N GLU A 567 -24.81 5.04 -14.65
CA GLU A 567 -23.89 5.63 -15.60
C GLU A 567 -23.89 7.15 -15.38
N GLY A 568 -22.71 7.74 -15.28
CA GLY A 568 -22.61 9.19 -15.12
C GLY A 568 -21.25 9.67 -14.65
N CYS A 569 -21.13 10.99 -14.59
CA CYS A 569 -19.95 11.67 -14.08
C CYS A 569 -20.01 11.77 -12.55
N LEU A 570 -19.10 11.10 -11.85
CA LEU A 570 -18.92 11.18 -10.40
C LEU A 570 -17.56 11.76 -10.01
N ASP A 571 -16.55 11.54 -10.86
CA ASP A 571 -15.17 12.00 -10.67
C ASP A 571 -14.91 13.37 -11.30
N TYR A 572 -14.20 14.24 -10.58
CA TYR A 572 -13.84 15.58 -11.06
C TYR A 572 -12.39 15.95 -10.75
N LEU A 573 -11.81 16.76 -11.63
CA LEU A 573 -10.55 17.46 -11.42
C LEU A 573 -10.84 18.97 -11.39
N TRP A 574 -10.98 19.52 -10.20
CA TRP A 574 -11.25 20.94 -10.00
C TRP A 574 -9.95 21.75 -9.91
N GLY A 575 -9.95 22.94 -10.50
CA GLY A 575 -8.82 23.88 -10.45
C GLY A 575 -9.25 25.32 -10.14
N SER A 576 -8.33 26.11 -9.61
CA SER A 576 -8.50 27.57 -9.52
C SER A 576 -8.34 28.25 -10.89
N GLU A 577 -8.91 29.45 -11.05
CA GLU A 577 -8.96 30.21 -12.32
C GLU A 577 -7.60 30.48 -12.98
N ASN A 578 -6.52 30.49 -12.20
CA ASN A 578 -5.15 30.67 -12.67
C ASN A 578 -4.50 29.37 -13.17
N ILE A 579 -5.24 28.27 -13.30
CA ILE A 579 -4.78 27.02 -13.90
C ILE A 579 -5.37 26.93 -15.30
N ARG A 580 -4.51 26.92 -16.32
CA ARG A 580 -4.94 26.82 -17.72
C ARG A 580 -4.87 25.38 -18.20
N VAL A 581 -5.93 24.88 -18.81
CA VAL A 581 -5.97 23.55 -19.42
C VAL A 581 -5.41 23.63 -20.85
N ASN A 582 -4.36 22.86 -21.13
CA ASN A 582 -3.81 22.71 -22.48
C ASN A 582 -4.58 21.64 -23.27
N PHE A 583 -4.85 20.50 -22.63
CA PHE A 583 -5.42 19.33 -23.29
C PHE A 583 -6.09 18.40 -22.27
N VAL A 584 -7.24 17.81 -22.63
CA VAL A 584 -7.89 16.76 -21.83
C VAL A 584 -7.78 15.46 -22.59
N ILE A 585 -7.27 14.40 -21.95
CA ILE A 585 -7.16 13.09 -22.58
C ILE A 585 -8.57 12.51 -22.76
N PRO A 586 -9.01 12.21 -23.99
CA PRO A 586 -10.36 11.72 -24.24
C PRO A 586 -10.70 10.45 -23.46
N MET A 587 -11.96 10.34 -23.04
CA MET A 587 -12.50 9.11 -22.44
C MET A 587 -12.59 7.98 -23.49
N PRO A 588 -12.56 6.71 -23.07
CA PRO A 588 -12.88 5.59 -23.94
C PRO A 588 -14.26 5.76 -24.59
N SER A 589 -14.43 5.26 -25.82
CA SER A 589 -15.74 5.22 -26.47
C SER A 589 -16.71 4.29 -25.74
N ASP A 590 -18.00 4.61 -25.73
CA ASP A 590 -19.05 3.75 -25.16
C ASP A 590 -18.97 2.31 -25.66
N LYS A 591 -18.72 2.09 -26.95
CA LYS A 591 -18.53 0.75 -27.53
C LYS A 591 -17.52 -0.10 -26.76
N LEU A 592 -16.46 0.51 -26.24
CA LEU A 592 -15.41 -0.17 -25.49
C LEU A 592 -15.79 -0.36 -24.01
N VAL A 593 -16.41 0.65 -23.40
CA VAL A 593 -16.93 0.60 -22.02
C VAL A 593 -18.02 -0.49 -21.88
N LEU A 594 -18.91 -0.57 -22.86
CA LEU A 594 -20.06 -1.48 -22.91
C LEU A 594 -19.73 -2.89 -23.38
N LYS A 595 -18.50 -3.13 -23.83
CA LYS A 595 -18.13 -4.38 -24.52
C LYS A 595 -18.42 -5.64 -23.68
N TYR A 596 -18.33 -5.52 -22.35
CA TYR A 596 -18.59 -6.57 -21.38
C TYR A 596 -19.75 -6.22 -20.44
N THR A 597 -20.80 -5.61 -21.01
CA THR A 597 -21.97 -5.07 -20.29
C THR A 597 -21.67 -3.78 -19.54
N ALA A 598 -20.66 -3.76 -18.68
CA ALA A 598 -20.27 -2.62 -17.85
C ALA A 598 -18.82 -2.75 -17.33
N LEU A 599 -18.42 -1.87 -16.41
CA LEU A 599 -17.13 -1.87 -15.72
C LEU A 599 -17.31 -2.28 -14.24
N PRO A 600 -16.40 -3.06 -13.62
CA PRO A 600 -15.15 -3.58 -14.17
C PRO A 600 -15.36 -4.72 -15.16
N SER A 601 -14.31 -5.09 -15.88
CA SER A 601 -14.34 -6.22 -16.81
C SER A 601 -12.97 -6.87 -16.93
N LYS A 602 -12.84 -7.93 -17.75
CA LYS A 602 -11.52 -8.50 -18.05
C LYS A 602 -10.53 -7.49 -18.63
N ILE A 603 -10.99 -6.40 -19.27
CA ILE A 603 -10.11 -5.37 -19.85
C ILE A 603 -10.02 -4.09 -19.00
N ALA A 604 -10.73 -3.99 -17.88
CA ALA A 604 -10.82 -2.78 -17.07
C ALA A 604 -10.84 -3.11 -15.56
N PRO A 605 -9.85 -2.65 -14.77
CA PRO A 605 -9.66 -3.08 -13.38
C PRO A 605 -10.47 -2.28 -12.34
N SER A 606 -11.30 -1.34 -12.76
CA SER A 606 -12.18 -0.53 -11.92
C SER A 606 -13.51 -0.32 -12.64
N ASP A 607 -14.57 -0.03 -11.88
CA ASP A 607 -15.85 0.49 -12.40
C ASP A 607 -15.78 1.96 -12.81
N HIS A 608 -14.72 2.65 -12.41
CA HIS A 608 -14.41 4.01 -12.85
C HIS A 608 -13.37 4.04 -13.97
N MET A 609 -13.31 5.18 -14.66
CA MET A 609 -12.28 5.50 -15.66
C MET A 609 -11.50 6.74 -15.23
N PRO A 610 -10.16 6.75 -15.39
CA PRO A 610 -9.37 7.90 -14.96
C PRO A 610 -9.65 9.11 -15.84
N ILE A 611 -9.85 10.26 -15.19
CA ILE A 611 -9.91 11.58 -15.84
C ILE A 611 -8.53 12.22 -15.80
N ILE A 612 -8.08 12.75 -16.94
CA ILE A 612 -6.70 13.21 -17.12
C ILE A 612 -6.66 14.47 -17.97
N CYS A 613 -5.95 15.48 -17.50
CA CYS A 613 -5.71 16.71 -18.24
C CYS A 613 -4.25 17.15 -18.12
N ASN A 614 -3.78 17.88 -19.12
CA ASN A 614 -2.51 18.61 -19.09
C ASN A 614 -2.82 20.07 -18.79
N VAL A 615 -2.21 20.62 -17.75
CA VAL A 615 -2.41 21.99 -17.27
C VAL A 615 -1.12 22.79 -17.25
N VAL A 616 -1.25 24.11 -17.24
CA VAL A 616 -0.15 25.05 -17.00
C VAL A 616 -0.51 25.91 -15.81
N PHE A 617 0.46 26.13 -14.94
CA PHE A 617 0.39 27.04 -13.81
C PHE A 617 0.91 28.40 -14.28
N ASP A 618 -0.02 29.31 -14.64
CA ASP A 618 0.25 30.54 -15.40
C ASP A 618 0.80 31.72 -14.58
#